data_AF-A0A355QFM4-F1
#
_entry.id   AF-A0A355QFM4-F1
#
_cell.length_a   1.000
_cell.length_b   1.000
_cell.length_c   1.000
_cell.angle_alpha   90.00
_cell.angle_beta   90.00
_cell.angle_gamma   90.00
#
_symmetry.space_group_name_H-M   'P 1'
#
loop_
_entity.id
_entity.type
_entity.pdbx_description
1 polymer ?
#
loop_
_entity_poly.entity_id
_entity_poly.type
_entity_poly.pdbx_seq_one_letter_code
_entity_poly.pdbx_strand_id
1 'polypeptide(L)' 'NQGLGTALVERAKAERPEALDLWTFKSNRGAQRFYERHGFRAVGATNGDNEEGEADIHYRWVK' A
#
# COMPACT_ATOMS: atom_id res chain seq x y z
N ASN A 1 2.80 -18.69 0.66
CA ASN A 1 1.75 -18.08 -0.18
C ASN A 1 2.38 -16.98 -1.05
N GLN A 2 3.08 -17.33 -2.12
CA GLN A 2 4.06 -16.43 -2.79
C GLN A 2 3.68 -16.08 -4.25
N GLY A 3 2.50 -15.51 -4.51
CA GLY A 3 2.20 -15.06 -5.88
C GLY A 3 0.91 -14.27 -6.08
N LEU A 4 -0.15 -14.58 -5.32
CA LEU A 4 -1.45 -13.94 -5.53
C LEU A 4 -1.41 -12.43 -5.27
N GLY A 5 -0.71 -11.99 -4.21
CA GLY A 5 -0.57 -10.57 -3.90
C GLY A 5 0.09 -9.78 -5.02
N THR A 6 1.21 -10.30 -5.58
CA THR A 6 1.89 -9.67 -6.71
C THR A 6 1.00 -9.62 -7.94
N ALA A 7 0.31 -10.72 -8.27
CA ALA A 7 -0.61 -10.75 -9.41
C ALA A 7 -1.73 -9.70 -9.29
N LEU A 8 -2.29 -9.52 -8.09
CA LEU A 8 -3.32 -8.52 -7.84
C LEU A 8 -2.78 -7.09 -7.96
N VAL A 9 -1.59 -6.80 -7.41
CA VAL A 9 -0.97 -5.48 -7.51
C VAL A 9 -0.64 -5.13 -8.96
N GLU A 10 -0.02 -6.04 -9.70
CA GLU A 10 0.33 -5.80 -11.10
C GLU A 10 -0.93 -5.63 -11.96
N ARG A 11 -2.01 -6.38 -11.67
CA ARG A 11 -3.30 -6.17 -12.33
C ARG A 11 -3.88 -4.80 -12.02
N ALA A 12 -3.88 -4.36 -10.77
CA ALA A 12 -4.37 -3.04 -10.38
C ALA A 12 -3.58 -1.92 -11.08
N LYS A 13 -2.25 -2.05 -11.19
CA LYS A 13 -1.40 -1.09 -11.92
C LYS A 13 -1.73 -1.04 -13.40
N ALA A 14 -1.99 -2.19 -14.01
CA ALA A 14 -2.37 -2.28 -15.41
C ALA A 14 -3.74 -1.63 -15.68
N GLU A 15 -4.70 -1.76 -14.75
CA GLU A 15 -6.03 -1.14 -14.85
C GLU A 15 -6.01 0.36 -14.56
N ARG A 16 -5.09 0.84 -13.71
CA ARG A 16 -4.95 2.25 -13.33
C ARG A 16 -3.50 2.71 -13.49
N PRO A 17 -3.05 2.95 -14.74
CA PRO A 17 -1.64 3.23 -15.01
C PRO A 17 -1.19 4.63 -14.61
N GLU A 18 -2.08 5.53 -14.21
CA GLU A 18 -1.69 6.89 -13.79
C GLU A 18 -1.16 6.89 -12.36
N ALA A 19 -1.95 6.37 -11.42
CA ALA A 19 -1.58 6.24 -10.03
C ALA A 19 -2.46 5.23 -9.29
N LEU A 20 -1.93 4.69 -8.19
CA LEU A 20 -2.65 3.89 -7.21
C LEU A 20 -2.34 4.39 -5.80
N ASP A 21 -3.37 4.43 -4.97
CA ASP A 21 -3.29 4.81 -3.56
C ASP A 21 -3.83 3.68 -2.69
N LEU A 22 -3.16 3.45 -1.55
CA LEU A 22 -3.61 2.51 -0.55
C LEU A 22 -3.15 2.91 0.85
N TRP A 23 -3.89 2.44 1.85
CA TRP A 23 -3.53 2.61 3.26
C TRP A 23 -3.09 1.28 3.87
N THR A 24 -2.18 1.33 4.83
CA THR A 24 -1.68 0.15 5.53
C THR A 24 -1.32 0.50 6.97
N PHE A 25 -1.77 -0.30 7.93
CA PHE A 25 -1.40 -0.16 9.33
C PHE A 25 0.12 -0.11 9.54
N LYS A 26 0.58 0.78 10.43
CA LYS A 26 1.99 0.90 10.84
C LYS A 26 2.49 -0.37 11.51
N SER A 27 1.62 -1.16 12.15
CA SER A 27 1.98 -2.47 12.70
C SER A 27 2.23 -3.53 11.62
N ASN A 28 1.58 -3.43 10.45
CA ASN A 28 1.66 -4.43 9.39
C ASN A 28 2.93 -4.27 8.53
N ARG A 29 4.07 -4.57 9.14
CA ARG A 29 5.40 -4.54 8.51
C ARG A 29 5.53 -5.48 7.30
N GLY A 30 4.74 -6.56 7.26
CA GLY A 30 4.71 -7.50 6.14
C GLY A 30 4.14 -6.84 4.88
N ALA A 31 2.98 -6.20 5.02
CA ALA A 31 2.33 -5.46 3.95
C ALA A 31 3.14 -4.24 3.50
N GLN A 32 3.70 -3.46 4.43
CA GLN A 32 4.57 -2.32 4.11
C GLN A 32 5.73 -2.73 3.19
N ARG A 33 6.53 -3.74 3.62
CA ARG A 33 7.64 -4.26 2.81
C ARG A 33 7.16 -4.83 1.48
N PHE A 34 5.96 -5.40 1.44
CA PHE A 34 5.38 -5.90 0.19
C PHE A 34 5.09 -4.74 -0.77
N TYR A 35 4.40 -3.68 -0.34
CA TYR A 35 4.08 -2.54 -1.21
C TYR A 35 5.34 -1.78 -1.66
N GLU A 36 6.29 -1.55 -0.76
CA GLU A 36 7.58 -0.92 -1.08
C GLU A 36 8.34 -1.69 -2.18
N ARG A 37 8.39 -3.02 -2.09
CA ARG A 37 9.01 -3.87 -3.14
C ARG A 37 8.29 -3.77 -4.49
N HIS A 38 7.00 -3.44 -4.49
CA HIS A 38 6.23 -3.22 -5.72
C HIS A 38 6.26 -1.74 -6.17
N GLY A 39 7.13 -0.92 -5.59
CA GLY A 39 7.38 0.45 -6.05
C GLY A 39 6.42 1.50 -5.47
N PHE A 40 5.57 1.13 -4.52
CA PHE A 40 4.81 2.12 -3.76
C PHE A 40 5.73 2.93 -2.84
N ARG A 41 5.41 4.19 -2.63
CA ARG A 41 6.13 5.11 -1.75
C ARG A 41 5.19 5.69 -0.71
N ALA A 42 5.65 5.77 0.54
CA ALA A 42 4.88 6.43 1.59
C ALA A 42 4.77 7.93 1.25
N VAL A 43 3.54 8.44 1.16
CA VAL A 43 3.23 9.85 0.88
C VAL A 43 2.53 10.54 2.05
N GLY A 44 2.21 9.79 3.11
CA GLY A 44 1.60 10.31 4.32
C GLY A 44 1.41 9.21 5.37
N ALA A 45 0.97 9.61 6.55
CA ALA A 45 0.61 8.70 7.63
C ALA A 45 -0.42 9.35 8.57
N THR A 46 -1.25 8.53 9.22
CA THR A 46 -2.10 8.98 10.33
C THR A 46 -1.44 8.63 11.67
N ASN A 47 -1.96 9.21 12.75
CA ASN A 47 -1.59 8.86 14.12
C ASN A 47 -2.59 7.91 14.79
N GLY A 48 -3.52 7.32 14.03
CA GLY A 48 -4.61 6.50 14.58
C GLY A 48 -5.84 7.30 14.99
N ASP A 49 -5.97 8.52 14.46
CA ASP A 49 -7.17 9.35 14.61
C ASP A 49 -8.24 9.00 13.54
N ASN A 50 -8.38 7.70 13.26
CA ASN A 50 -9.32 7.13 12.30
C ASN A 50 -10.25 6.15 13.03
N GLU A 51 -11.26 5.62 12.33
CA GLU A 51 -12.26 4.72 12.92
C GLU A 51 -11.67 3.43 13.52
N GLU A 52 -10.48 3.01 13.06
CA GLU A 52 -9.75 1.83 13.53
C GLU A 52 -8.87 2.11 14.77
N GLY A 53 -8.65 3.38 15.13
CA GLY A 53 -7.81 3.76 16.27
C GLY A 53 -6.31 3.42 16.08
N GLU A 54 -5.91 2.98 14.89
CA GLU A 54 -4.55 2.53 14.58
C GLU A 54 -3.90 3.41 13.51
N ALA A 55 -2.64 3.75 13.75
CA ALA A 55 -1.87 4.58 12.84
C ALA A 55 -1.62 3.86 11.51
N ASP A 56 -1.95 4.53 10.42
CA ASP A 56 -1.76 4.02 9.06
C ASP A 56 -0.66 4.78 8.31
N ILE A 57 -0.18 4.17 7.24
CA ILE A 57 0.68 4.76 6.22
C ILE A 57 -0.08 4.82 4.91
N HIS A 58 -0.10 6.00 4.29
CA HIS A 58 -0.60 6.19 2.94
C HIS A 58 0.52 5.93 1.94
N TYR A 59 0.31 4.97 1.06
CA TYR A 59 1.22 4.60 0.00
C TYR A 59 0.64 5.00 -1.35
N ARG A 60 1.48 5.62 -2.19
CA ARG A 60 1.17 5.92 -3.58
C ARG A 60 2.16 5.24 -4.53
N TRP A 61 1.65 4.62 -5.58
CA TRP A 61 2.42 4.24 -6.75
C TRP A 61 2.02 5.14 -7.92
N VAL A 62 3.02 5.59 -8.69
CA VAL A 62 2.87 6.34 -9.93
C VAL A 62 3.74 5.63 -10.95
N LYS A 63 3.28 5.53 -12.20
CA LYS A 63 4.00 4.85 -13.28
C LYS A 63 5.33 5.51 -13.61
#